data_AF-A0A2V9A3F3-F1
#
_entry.id   AF-A0A2V9A3F3-F1
#
_cell.length_a   1.000
_cell.length_b   1.000
_cell.length_c   1.000
_cell.angle_alpha   90.00
_cell.angle_beta   90.00
_cell.angle_gamma   90.00
#
_symmetry.space_group_name_H-M   'P 1'
#
loop_
_entity.id
_entity.type
_entity.pdbx_description
1 polymer ?
#
loop_
_entity_poly.entity_id
_entity_poly.type
_entity_poly.pdbx_seq_one_letter_code
_entity_poly.pdbx_strand_id
1 'polypeptide(L)' 'MACVQVGDQEVELRAGSGVLVPRGSPHTYWNPGPGPTRYLLIMTVEHLSVDSGKFTR' A
#
# COMPACT_ATOMS: atom_id res chain seq x y z
N MET A 1 9.09 7.13 7.75
CA MET A 1 9.08 7.31 6.28
C MET A 1 8.57 6.01 5.72
N ALA A 2 7.63 6.05 4.78
CA ALA A 2 7.14 4.84 4.11
C ALA A 2 7.45 4.93 2.63
N CYS A 3 7.66 3.79 1.98
CA CYS A 3 7.63 3.70 0.52
C CYS A 3 6.39 2.91 0.11
N VAL A 4 5.80 3.31 -1.01
CA VAL A 4 4.67 2.61 -1.62
C VAL A 4 5.00 2.40 -3.09
N GLN A 5 4.83 1.18 -3.58
CA GLN A 5 4.86 0.88 -4.99
C GLN A 5 3.42 0.75 -5.49
N VAL A 6 3.09 1.49 -6.55
CA VAL A 6 1.79 1.47 -7.24
C VAL A 6 2.05 1.18 -8.71
N GLY A 7 1.76 -0.03 -9.15
CA GLY A 7 2.23 -0.53 -10.45
C GLY A 7 3.76 -0.43 -10.54
N ASP A 8 4.24 0.35 -11.51
CA ASP A 8 5.66 0.57 -11.76
C ASP A 8 6.22 1.84 -11.09
N GLN A 9 5.40 2.56 -10.32
CA GLN A 9 5.80 3.80 -9.66
C GLN A 9 6.08 3.56 -8.18
N GLU A 10 7.27 3.98 -7.74
CA GLU A 10 7.62 4.05 -6.32
C GLU A 10 7.45 5.48 -5.80
N VAL A 11 6.80 5.61 -4.65
CA VAL A 11 6.50 6.88 -3.99
C VAL A 11 7.05 6.85 -2.57
N GLU A 12 7.95 7.78 -2.27
CA GLU A 12 8.40 8.05 -0.90
C GLU A 12 7.41 8.95 -0.17
N LEU A 13 7.00 8.53 1.03
CA LEU A 13 6.05 9.24 1.89
C LEU A 13 6.72 9.72 3.17
N ARG A 14 6.58 11.02 3.42
CA ARG A 14 6.91 11.67 4.70
C ARG A 14 5.68 11.75 5.61
N ALA A 15 5.90 12.02 6.89
CA ALA A 15 4.79 12.20 7.83
C ALA A 15 3.85 13.32 7.35
N GLY A 16 2.54 13.06 7.40
CA GLY A 16 1.51 13.99 6.92
C GLY A 16 1.20 13.92 5.42
N SER A 17 1.94 13.12 4.64
CA SER A 17 1.62 12.84 3.23
C SER A 17 0.80 11.56 3.06
N GLY A 18 0.21 11.38 1.89
CA GLY A 18 -0.55 10.18 1.53
C GLY A 18 -0.53 9.91 0.03
N VAL A 19 -0.83 8.68 -0.35
CA VAL A 19 -1.02 8.24 -1.73
C VAL A 19 -2.41 7.65 -1.89
N LEU A 20 -3.10 8.00 -2.98
CA LEU A 20 -4.35 7.35 -3.35
C LEU A 20 -4.03 6.25 -4.36
N VAL A 21 -4.36 5.01 -4.00
CA VAL A 21 -4.15 3.85 -4.88
C VAL A 21 -5.46 3.55 -5.62
N PRO A 22 -5.50 3.67 -6.96
CA PRO A 22 -6.70 3.32 -7.71
C PRO A 22 -7.06 1.84 -7.56
N ARG A 23 -8.36 1.53 -7.57
CA ARG A 23 -8.86 0.15 -7.49
C ARG A 23 -8.19 -0.74 -8.54
N GLY A 24 -7.83 -1.96 -8.15
CA GLY A 24 -7.25 -2.96 -9.03
C GLY A 24 -5.76 -2.74 -9.35
N SER A 25 -5.16 -1.62 -8.94
CA SER A 25 -3.73 -1.40 -9.13
C SER A 25 -2.93 -2.35 -8.23
N PRO A 26 -2.00 -3.16 -8.75
CA PRO A 26 -1.04 -3.87 -7.92
C PRO A 26 -0.28 -2.88 -7.05
N HIS A 27 -0.22 -3.14 -5.74
CA HIS A 27 0.46 -2.25 -4.81
C HIS A 27 1.04 -3.00 -3.62
N THR A 28 2.11 -2.44 -3.07
CA THR A 28 2.73 -2.85 -1.81
C THR A 28 3.29 -1.63 -1.09
N TYR A 29 3.51 -1.75 0.21
CA TYR A 29 4.12 -0.70 1.02
C TYR A 29 5.17 -1.31 1.94
N TRP A 30 6.21 -0.54 2.27
CA TRP A 30 7.25 -0.97 3.19
C TRP A 30 7.86 0.19 3.97
N ASN A 31 8.57 -0.18 5.03
CA ASN A 31 9.37 0.73 5.82
C ASN A 31 10.84 0.62 5.39
N PRO A 32 11.40 1.58 4.64
CA PRO A 32 12.80 1.55 4.24
C PRO A 32 13.76 1.95 5.37
N GLY A 33 13.25 2.48 6.49
CA GLY A 33 14.07 3.00 7.59
C GLY A 33 14.35 1.97 8.68
N PRO A 34 15.41 2.19 9.50
CA PRO A 34 15.80 1.28 10.58
C PRO A 34 14.86 1.32 11.81
N GLY A 35 14.04 2.37 11.94
CA GLY A 35 13.08 2.53 13.03
C GLY A 35 11.64 2.22 12.60
N PRO A 36 10.71 2.02 13.54
CA PRO A 36 9.32 1.71 13.22
C PRO A 36 8.64 2.85 12.44
N THR A 37 7.86 2.49 11.42
CA THR A 37 7.01 3.42 10.68
C THR A 37 5.55 3.19 11.01
N ARG A 38 4.83 4.28 11.30
CA ARG A 38 3.38 4.29 11.53
C ARG A 38 2.69 4.97 10.36
N TYR A 39 1.65 4.34 9.82
CA TYR A 39 0.83 4.86 8.73
C TYR A 39 -0.64 4.49 8.97
N LEU A 40 -1.54 5.27 8.37
CA LEU A 40 -2.97 5.00 8.36
C LEU A 40 -3.34 4.41 7.00
N LEU A 41 -3.79 3.17 6.99
CA LEU A 41 -4.35 2.53 5.80
C LEU A 41 -5.88 2.70 5.82
N ILE A 42 -6.41 3.46 4.87
CA ILE A 42 -7.85 3.64 4.68
C ILE A 42 -8.25 2.82 3.46
N MET A 43 -9.13 1.84 3.66
CA MET A 43 -9.69 1.04 2.58
C MET A 43 -11.19 1.31 2.49
N THR A 44 -11.68 1.61 1.30
CA THR A 44 -13.12 1.70 1.05
C THR A 44 -13.71 0.29 0.99
N VAL A 45 -14.91 0.12 1.53
CA VAL A 45 -15.63 -1.15 1.47
C VAL A 45 -16.18 -1.32 0.06
N GLU A 46 -15.71 -2.35 -0.66
CA GLU A 46 -16.39 -2.85 -1.85
C GLU A 46 -16.46 -4.37 -1.78
N HIS A 47 -17.54 -4.94 -2.33
CA HIS A 47 -17.84 -6.37 -2.38
C HIS A 47 -16.59 -7.17 -2.78
N LEU A 48 -16.06 -7.97 -1.83
CA LEU A 48 -14.88 -8.80 -2.03
C LEU A 48 -15.22 -9.92 -3.02
N SER A 49 -14.94 -9.72 -4.31
CA SER A 49 -14.77 -10.85 -5.23
C SER A 49 -13.43 -11.51 -4.87
N VAL A 50 -13.50 -12.65 -4.17
CA VAL A 50 -12.33 -13.46 -3.84
C VAL A 50 -11.74 -14.01 -5.13
N ASP A 51 -10.67 -13.38 -5.61
CA ASP A 51 -9.79 -14.00 -6.62
C ASP A 51 -8.71 -14.79 -5.87
N SER A 52 -8.58 -16.07 -6.22
CA SER A 52 -7.94 -17.14 -5.46
C SER A 52 -6.40 -17.08 -5.37
N GLY A 53 -5.78 -15.92 -5.65
CA GLY A 53 -4.32 -15.77 -5.78
C GLY A 53 -3.59 -15.09 -4.62
N LYS A 54 -4.27 -14.58 -3.58
CA LYS A 54 -3.63 -13.73 -2.55
C LYS A 54 -3.08 -14.44 -1.31
N PHE A 55 -2.98 -15.76 -1.32
CA PHE A 55 -2.38 -16.51 -0.21
C PHE A 55 -1.63 -17.74 -0.73
N THR A 56 -0.47 -17.53 -1.35
CA THR A 56 0.55 -18.57 -1.46
C THR A 56 1.53 -18.41 -0.29
N ARG A 57 1.76 -19.55 0.36
CA ARG A 57 2.52 -19.75 1.59
C ARG A 57 4.01 -19.52 1.39
#